data_AF-A0A7X3M2S0-F1
#
_entry.id   AF-A0A7X3M2S0-F1
#
_cell.length_a   1.000
_cell.length_b   1.000
_cell.length_c   1.000
_cell.angle_alpha   90.00
_cell.angle_beta   90.00
_cell.angle_gamma   90.00
#
_symmetry.space_group_name_H-M   'P 1'
#
loop_
_entity.id
_entity.type
_entity.pdbx_description
1 polymer ?
#
loop_
_entity_poly.entity_id
_entity_poly.type
_entity_poly.pdbx_seq_one_letter_code
_entity_poly.pdbx_strand_id
1 'polypeptide(L)' 'MKKNNFVPVMSAQNDIRSLRIEAGMTQANAAERFNLSLRVWQMKESLSKPAQLSQGEYEFLLLLAGKHPEYQLSTK' A
#
# COMPACT_ATOMS: atom_id res chain seq x y z
N MET A 1 -24.80 6.62 -22.23
CA MET A 1 -23.62 5.75 -22.38
C MET A 1 -22.98 5.55 -21.02
N LYS A 2 -23.01 4.34 -20.47
CA LYS A 2 -22.39 4.03 -19.18
C LYS A 2 -20.87 4.01 -19.41
N LYS A 3 -20.12 4.93 -18.79
CA LYS A 3 -18.67 4.81 -18.70
C LYS A 3 -18.41 3.63 -17.77
N ASN A 4 -17.90 2.53 -18.32
CA ASN A 4 -17.46 1.40 -17.52
C ASN A 4 -16.24 1.85 -16.73
N ASN A 5 -16.47 2.37 -15.52
CA ASN A 5 -15.44 2.49 -14.50
C ASN A 5 -15.06 1.05 -14.14
N PHE A 6 -13.97 0.55 -14.72
CA PHE A 6 -13.26 -0.58 -14.14
C PHE A 6 -12.67 -0.08 -12.83
N VAL A 7 -13.47 -0.15 -11.76
CA VAL A 7 -12.96 -0.12 -10.40
C VAL A 7 -12.63 -1.59 -10.14
N PRO A 8 -11.35 -1.99 -10.06
CA PRO A 8 -11.04 -3.33 -9.62
C PRO A 8 -11.72 -3.54 -8.26
N VAL A 9 -12.65 -4.47 -8.23
CA VAL A 9 -13.34 -4.94 -7.03
C VAL A 9 -12.30 -5.66 -6.18
N MET A 10 -11.49 -4.91 -5.44
CA MET A 10 -10.62 -5.42 -4.38
C MET A 10 -11.14 -4.87 -3.05
N SER A 11 -12.36 -5.31 -2.74
CA SER A 11 -13.24 -4.87 -1.66
C SER A 11 -12.81 -5.31 -0.25
N ALA A 12 -11.51 -5.32 0.00
CA ALA A 12 -10.98 -5.25 1.36
C ALA A 12 -9.95 -4.13 1.33
N GLN A 13 -10.40 -2.92 1.68
CA GLN A 13 -9.53 -1.81 2.04
C GLN A 13 -8.57 -2.28 3.14
N ASN A 14 -7.47 -2.90 2.74
CA ASN A 14 -6.33 -3.07 3.62
C ASN A 14 -5.78 -1.67 3.83
N ASP A 15 -6.13 -1.08 4.97
CA ASP A 15 -5.58 0.19 5.41
C ASP A 15 -4.06 0.12 5.24
N ILE A 16 -3.49 1.09 4.50
CA ILE A 16 -2.04 1.21 4.24
C ILE A 16 -1.26 1.14 5.56
N ARG A 17 -1.84 1.69 6.63
CA ARG A 17 -1.30 1.60 7.98
C ARG A 17 -1.19 0.16 8.48
N SER A 18 -2.25 -0.64 8.31
CA SER A 18 -2.29 -2.04 8.74
C SER A 18 -1.27 -2.88 7.98
N LEU A 19 -1.19 -2.73 6.65
CA LEU A 19 -0.19 -3.42 5.85
C LEU A 19 1.23 -3.03 6.24
N ARG A 20 1.48 -1.75 6.54
CA ARG A 20 2.78 -1.30 7.02
C ARG A 20 3.16 -1.98 8.34
N ILE A 21 2.22 -2.07 9.29
CA ILE A 21 2.45 -2.70 10.58
C ILE A 21 2.76 -4.19 10.40
N GLU A 22 2.02 -4.88 9.52
CA GLU A 22 2.24 -6.30 9.22
C GLU A 22 3.57 -6.55 8.48
N ALA A 23 3.99 -5.60 7.64
CA ALA A 23 5.32 -5.57 7.04
C ALA A 23 6.44 -5.25 8.06
N GLY A 24 6.11 -5.05 9.34
CA GLY A 24 7.09 -4.78 10.40
C GLY A 24 7.76 -3.41 10.33
N MET A 25 7.16 -2.44 9.62
CA MET A 25 7.79 -1.14 9.37
C MET A 25 7.23 -0.03 10.26
N THR A 26 8.10 0.86 10.72
CA THR A 26 7.69 2.19 11.19
C THR A 26 7.28 3.06 9.98
N GLN A 27 6.59 4.19 10.22
CA GLN A 27 6.27 5.13 9.13
C GLN A 27 7.52 5.68 8.44
N ALA A 28 8.62 5.90 9.18
CA ALA A 28 9.87 6.39 8.62
C ALA A 28 10.55 5.36 7.72
N ASN A 29 10.65 4.10 8.18
CA ASN A 29 11.20 3.00 7.39
C ASN A 29 10.37 2.74 6.13
N ALA A 30 9.05 2.87 6.21
CA ALA A 30 8.19 2.74 5.04
C ALA A 30 8.39 3.90 4.06
N ALA A 31 8.48 5.14 4.53
CA ALA A 31 8.77 6.28 3.67
C ALA A 31 10.11 6.09 2.94
N GLU A 32 11.17 5.68 3.65
CA GLU A 32 12.47 5.36 3.05
C GLU A 32 12.37 4.21 2.03
N ARG A 33 11.69 3.12 2.39
CA ARG A 33 11.53 1.94 1.52
C ARG A 33 10.82 2.26 0.20
N PHE A 34 9.92 3.23 0.22
CA PHE A 34 9.16 3.69 -0.95
C PHE A 34 9.79 4.92 -1.62
N ASN A 35 10.95 5.39 -1.14
CA ASN A 35 11.62 6.58 -1.63
C ASN A 35 10.73 7.84 -1.58
N LEU A 36 10.03 8.03 -0.45
CA LEU A 36 9.12 9.13 -0.18
C LEU A 36 9.59 9.90 1.06
N SER A 37 9.15 11.16 1.19
CA SER A 37 9.27 11.85 2.48
C SER A 37 8.28 11.26 3.50
N LEU A 38 8.63 11.33 4.80
CA LEU A 38 7.73 10.90 5.88
C LEU A 38 6.36 11.57 5.78
N ARG A 39 6.33 12.85 5.43
CA ARG A 39 5.08 13.62 5.27
C ARG A 39 4.19 13.04 4.19
N VAL A 40 4.76 12.64 3.05
CA VAL A 40 4.02 12.02 1.94
C VAL A 40 3.48 10.66 2.38
N TRP A 41 4.29 9.84 3.06
CA TRP A 41 3.82 8.56 3.60
C TRP A 41 2.63 8.73 4.55
N GLN A 42 2.72 9.67 5.49
CA GLN A 42 1.63 9.97 6.43
C GLN A 42 0.35 10.45 5.73
N MET A 43 0.45 11.15 4.60
CA MET A 43 -0.74 11.47 3.79
C MET A 43 -1.37 10.24 3.16
N LYS A 44 -0.58 9.22 2.81
CA LYS A 44 -1.12 7.96 2.28
C LYS A 44 -1.88 7.17 3.34
N GLU A 45 -1.46 7.23 4.60
CA GLU A 45 -2.18 6.62 5.73
C GLU A 45 -3.33 7.48 6.29
N SER A 46 -3.54 8.69 5.77
CA SER A 46 -4.53 9.61 6.34
C SER A 46 -5.96 9.18 6.01
N LEU A 47 -6.80 9.06 7.04
CA LEU A 47 -8.24 8.77 6.87
C LEU A 47 -9.04 9.96 6.32
N SER A 48 -8.53 11.19 6.47
CA SER A 48 -9.29 12.39 6.09
C SER A 48 -9.20 12.71 4.60
N LYS A 49 -8.03 12.49 3.98
CA LYS A 49 -7.75 12.67 2.55
C LYS A 49 -6.57 11.76 2.14
N PRO A 50 -6.80 10.45 1.98
CA PRO A 50 -5.73 9.52 1.66
C PRO A 50 -5.17 9.82 0.28
N ALA A 51 -3.88 10.16 0.22
CA ALA A 51 -3.15 10.06 -1.03
C ALA A 51 -3.05 8.58 -1.42
N GLN A 52 -3.30 8.26 -2.68
CA GLN A 52 -3.27 6.87 -3.12
C GLN A 52 -1.83 6.37 -3.29
N LEU A 53 -1.60 5.09 -3.00
CA LEU A 53 -0.47 4.38 -3.58
C LEU A 53 -0.78 4.16 -5.07
N SER A 54 0.24 4.21 -5.92
CA SER A 54 0.12 3.64 -7.26
C SER A 54 -0.11 2.13 -7.14
N GLN A 55 -0.59 1.49 -8.22
CA GLN A 55 -0.82 0.04 -8.20
C GLN A 55 0.44 -0.74 -7.80
N GLY A 56 1.59 -0.44 -8.41
CA GLY A 56 2.84 -1.12 -8.10
C GLY A 56 3.32 -0.87 -6.67
N GLU A 57 3.11 0.33 -6.13
CA GLU A 57 3.41 0.61 -4.72
C GLU A 57 2.51 -0.22 -3.78
N TYR A 58 1.23 -0.34 -4.09
CA TYR A 58 0.30 -1.14 -3.29
C TYR A 58 0.61 -2.63 -3.35
N GLU A 59 0.85 -3.18 -4.55
CA GLU A 59 1.26 -4.57 -4.74
C GLU A 59 2.58 -4.87 -4.01
N PHE A 60 3.54 -3.93 -4.05
CA PHE A 60 4.78 -4.07 -3.30
C PHE A 60 4.55 -4.05 -1.79
N LEU A 61 3.67 -3.20 -1.27
CA LEU A 61 3.33 -3.18 0.15
C LEU A 61 2.66 -4.50 0.58
N LEU A 62 1.77 -5.06 -0.25
CA LEU A 62 1.18 -6.37 0.00
C LEU A 62 2.23 -7.48 0.04
N LEU A 63 3.22 -7.45 -0.86
CA LEU A 63 4.35 -8.39 -0.87
C LEU A 63 5.15 -8.31 0.43
N LEU A 64 5.48 -7.10 0.88
CA LEU A 64 6.22 -6.88 2.13
C LEU A 64 5.41 -7.32 3.36
N ALA A 65 4.09 -7.16 3.34
CA ALA A 65 3.20 -7.61 4.39
C ALA A 65 2.88 -9.12 4.32
N GLY A 66 3.38 -9.85 3.32
CA GLY A 66 3.07 -11.27 3.12
C GLY A 66 1.60 -11.54 2.76
N LYS A 67 0.91 -10.54 2.20
CA LYS A 67 -0.53 -10.58 1.88
C LYS A 67 -0.86 -10.51 0.40
N HIS A 68 0.15 -10.49 -0.46
CA HIS A 68 -0.09 -10.44 -1.89
C HIS A 68 -0.78 -11.75 -2.35
N PRO A 69 -1.89 -11.69 -3.10
CA PRO A 69 -2.69 -12.86 -3.41
C PRO A 69 -1.96 -13.88 -4.30
N GLU A 70 -1.15 -13.39 -5.24
CA GLU A 70 -0.54 -14.22 -6.29
C GLU A 70 0.96 -14.50 -6.08
N TYR A 71 1.63 -13.75 -5.19
CA TYR A 71 3.09 -13.71 -5.15
C TYR A 71 3.59 -13.65 -3.71
N GLN A 72 4.79 -14.16 -3.47
CA GLN A 72 5.47 -14.10 -2.17
C GLN A 72 6.93 -13.72 -2.38
N LEU A 73 7.48 -12.91 -1.47
CA LEU A 73 8.92 -12.64 -1.45
C LEU A 73 9.67 -13.87 -0.92
N SER A 74 10.66 -14.34 -1.68
CA SER A 74 11.62 -15.34 -1.23
C SER A 74 13.00 -14.71 -1.07
N THR A 75 13.81 -15.28 -0.18
CA THR A 75 15.24 -14.97 -0.15
C THR A 75 15.90 -15.46 -1.44
N LYS A 76 17.01 -14.82 -1.81
CA LYS A 76 17.89 -15.36 -2.86
C LYS A 76 18.60 -16.63 -2.37
#